data_AF-A1UQH0-F1
#
_entry.id   AF-A1UQH0-F1
#
_cell.length_a   1.000
_cell.length_b   1.000
_cell.length_c   1.000
_cell.angle_alpha   90.00
_cell.angle_beta   90.00
_cell.angle_gamma   90.00
#
_symmetry.space_group_name_H-M   'P 1'
#
loop_
_entity.id
_entity.type
_entity.pdbx_description
1 polymer ?
#
loop_
_entity_poly.entity_id
_entity_poly.type
_entity_poly.pdbx_seq_one_letter_code
_entity_poly.pdbx_strand_id
1 'polypeptide(L)'
;MAHLNVNPADLLHVADLYTELQTRAAAIGPQAVEEVQRVIASHGAMGYPVAVGIVTNLARKQAALNTKSADFGHYSQRFTEHAATYTSQDHEAARTYDAPTDMLDVDLATHGPAPLPTGRVICSEGLGGFACSEFLPGGMIFHWLSPVDLTGQWPDFP
;
A
#
# COMPACT_ATOMS: atom_id res chain seq x y z
N MET A 1 11.63 1.22 -17.43
CA MET A 1 11.40 2.13 -16.30
C MET A 1 11.09 1.26 -15.10
N ALA A 2 11.75 1.46 -13.95
CA ALA A 2 11.42 0.70 -12.75
C ALA A 2 9.97 1.04 -12.34
N HIS A 3 9.08 0.05 -12.33
CA HIS A 3 7.75 0.22 -11.76
C HIS A 3 7.93 0.36 -10.25
N LEU A 4 7.82 1.58 -9.74
CA LEU A 4 7.73 1.82 -8.31
C LEU A 4 6.38 1.26 -7.85
N ASN A 5 6.41 0.14 -7.13
CA ASN A 5 5.24 -0.44 -6.50
C ASN A 5 4.93 0.39 -5.25
N VAL A 6 3.93 1.26 -5.33
CA VAL A 6 3.52 2.12 -4.22
C VAL A 6 2.16 1.66 -3.74
N ASN A 7 2.03 1.42 -2.44
CA ASN A 7 0.75 1.13 -1.81
C ASN A 7 -0.08 2.43 -1.68
N PRO A 8 -1.33 2.48 -2.16
CA PRO A 8 -2.20 3.65 -1.99
C PRO A 8 -2.38 4.09 -0.53
N ALA A 9 -2.35 3.15 0.42
CA ALA A 9 -2.46 3.48 1.85
C ALA A 9 -1.27 4.31 2.34
N ASP A 10 -0.06 4.05 1.84
CA ASP A 10 1.13 4.82 2.20
C ASP A 10 1.05 6.26 1.65
N LEU A 11 0.48 6.43 0.46
CA LEU A 11 0.25 7.76 -0.14
C LEU A 11 -0.73 8.59 0.69
N LEU A 12 -1.82 7.97 1.16
CA LEU A 12 -2.79 8.63 2.05
C LEU A 12 -2.16 8.99 3.40
N HIS A 13 -1.35 8.10 3.96
CA HIS A 13 -0.62 8.39 5.19
C HIS A 13 0.32 9.60 5.03
N VAL A 14 1.05 9.67 3.92
CA VAL A 14 1.89 10.84 3.61
C VAL A 14 1.04 12.10 3.43
N ALA A 15 -0.11 12.01 2.76
CA ALA A 15 -1.02 13.15 2.64
C ALA A 15 -1.44 13.71 4.00
N ASP A 16 -1.77 12.84 4.97
CA ASP A 16 -2.10 13.25 6.33
C ASP A 16 -0.94 13.95 7.04
N LEU A 17 0.28 13.44 6.90
CA LEU A 17 1.48 14.08 7.45
C LEU A 17 1.68 15.50 6.86
N TYR A 18 1.43 15.68 5.57
CA TYR A 18 1.52 16.99 4.93
C TYR A 18 0.39 17.94 5.40
N THR A 19 -0.83 17.44 5.60
CA THR A 19 -1.93 18.20 6.21
C THR A 19 -1.59 18.64 7.63
N GLU A 20 -0.96 17.76 8.42
CA GLU A 20 -0.47 18.10 9.75
C GLU A 20 0.60 19.19 9.70
N LEU A 21 1.57 19.07 8.78
CA LEU A 21 2.61 20.08 8.59
C LEU A 21 2.04 21.44 8.17
N GLN A 22 1.02 21.46 7.30
CA GLN A 22 0.30 22.67 6.94
C GLN A 22 -0.30 23.35 8.19
N THR A 23 -0.97 22.57 9.03
CA THR A 23 -1.61 23.03 10.27
C THR A 23 -0.59 23.58 11.25
N ARG A 24 0.51 22.84 11.48
CA ARG A 24 1.61 23.27 12.35
C ARG A 24 2.27 24.55 11.84
N ALA A 25 2.50 24.66 10.54
CA ALA A 25 3.09 25.86 9.94
C ALA A 25 2.19 27.08 10.10
N ALA A 26 0.86 26.92 9.93
CA ALA A 26 -0.10 28.00 10.12
C ALA A 26 -0.14 28.50 11.59
N ALA A 27 0.20 27.64 12.56
CA ALA A 27 0.23 27.99 13.98
C ALA A 27 1.47 28.79 14.42
N ILE A 28 2.54 28.84 13.62
CA ILE A 28 3.80 29.52 13.99
C ILE A 28 3.57 31.03 14.23
N GLY A 29 2.75 31.68 13.40
CA GLY A 29 2.46 33.11 13.53
C GLY A 29 1.79 33.46 14.88
N PRO A 30 0.65 32.84 15.22
CA PRO A 30 0.01 32.99 16.53
C PRO A 30 0.95 32.69 17.71
N GLN A 31 1.72 31.59 17.65
CA GLN A 31 2.67 31.23 18.72
C GLN A 31 3.75 32.29 18.92
N ALA A 32 4.25 32.90 17.84
CA ALA A 32 5.22 33.99 17.94
C ALA A 32 4.64 35.25 18.61
N VAL A 33 3.35 35.53 18.42
CA VAL A 33 2.66 36.64 19.10
C VAL A 33 2.51 36.37 20.60
N GLU A 34 2.13 35.15 20.98
CA GLU A 34 2.06 34.74 22.39
C GLU A 34 3.43 34.86 23.07
N GLU A 35 4.51 34.49 22.38
CA GLU A 35 5.86 34.60 22.92
C GLU A 35 6.29 36.07 23.11
N VAL A 36 5.92 36.96 22.18
CA VAL A 36 6.12 38.41 22.36
C VAL A 36 5.41 38.92 23.62
N GLN A 37 4.17 38.50 23.85
CA GLN A 37 3.43 38.87 25.06
C GLN A 37 4.11 38.34 26.32
N ARG A 38 4.60 37.09 26.30
CA ARG A 38 5.35 36.47 27.40
C ARG A 38 6.62 37.26 27.73
N VAL A 39 7.40 37.65 26.71
CA VAL A 39 8.63 38.45 26.88
C VAL A 39 8.31 39.81 27.51
N ILE A 40 7.30 40.51 27.00
CA ILE A 40 6.90 41.82 27.53
C ILE A 40 6.42 41.70 28.98
N ALA A 41 5.61 40.69 29.29
CA ALA A 41 5.09 40.48 30.64
C ALA A 41 6.20 40.14 31.66
N SER A 42 7.23 39.41 31.24
CA SER A 42 8.31 38.96 32.14
C SER A 42 9.45 39.96 32.29
N HIS A 43 9.76 40.75 31.25
CA HIS A 43 10.95 41.63 31.21
C HIS A 43 10.60 43.11 31.09
N GLY A 44 9.33 43.48 30.91
CA GLY A 44 8.90 44.87 30.74
C GLY A 44 9.66 45.58 29.61
N ALA A 45 10.16 46.79 29.90
CA ALA A 45 10.93 47.58 28.92
C ALA A 45 12.25 46.90 28.49
N MET A 46 12.87 46.08 29.34
CA MET A 46 14.12 45.36 28.99
C MET A 46 13.89 44.29 27.91
N GLY A 47 12.67 43.74 27.80
CA GLY A 47 12.30 42.76 26.79
C GLY A 47 11.96 43.36 25.43
N TYR A 48 11.83 44.69 25.33
CA TYR A 48 11.38 45.36 24.11
C TYR A 48 12.26 45.07 22.87
N PRO A 49 13.61 45.09 22.94
CA PRO A 49 14.44 44.75 21.80
C PRO A 49 14.21 43.32 21.28
N VAL A 50 13.97 42.37 22.19
CA VAL A 50 13.68 40.97 21.84
C VAL A 50 12.30 40.86 21.18
N ALA A 51 11.28 41.47 21.77
CA ALA A 51 9.93 41.51 21.21
C ALA A 51 9.91 42.10 19.79
N VAL A 52 10.57 43.23 19.57
CA VAL A 52 10.70 43.85 18.25
C VAL A 52 11.45 42.93 17.29
N GLY A 53 12.52 42.26 17.75
CA GLY A 53 13.27 41.29 16.96
C GLY A 53 12.40 40.14 16.46
N ILE A 54 11.54 39.58 17.33
CA ILE A 54 10.60 38.50 16.97
C ILE A 54 9.61 39.00 15.91
N VAL A 55 8.90 40.10 16.18
CA VAL A 55 7.88 40.64 15.27
C VAL A 55 8.49 41.00 13.91
N THR A 56 9.66 41.63 13.89
CA THR A 56 10.32 42.06 12.66
C THR A 56 10.74 40.87 11.81
N ASN A 57 11.30 39.82 12.41
CA ASN A 57 11.71 38.63 11.67
C ASN A 57 10.51 37.80 11.21
N LEU A 58 9.45 37.71 12.04
CA LEU A 58 8.20 37.08 11.63
C LEU A 58 7.62 37.79 10.41
N ALA A 59 7.50 39.12 10.44
CA ALA A 59 7.01 39.91 9.31
C ALA A 59 7.83 39.67 8.04
N ARG A 60 9.17 39.61 8.14
CA ARG A 60 10.07 39.33 7.00
C ARG A 60 9.90 37.92 6.43
N LYS A 61 9.50 36.95 7.24
CA LYS A 61 9.36 35.55 6.84
C LYS A 61 7.92 35.14 6.57
N GLN A 62 6.94 36.00 6.85
CA GLN A 62 5.52 35.67 6.74
C GLN A 62 5.13 35.16 5.36
N ALA A 63 5.61 35.83 4.30
CA ALA A 63 5.32 35.40 2.92
C ALA A 63 5.88 34.00 2.65
N ALA A 64 7.13 33.74 3.01
CA ALA A 64 7.76 32.42 2.82
C ALA A 64 7.08 31.33 3.65
N LEU A 65 6.67 31.63 4.88
CA LEU A 65 5.91 30.72 5.73
C LEU A 65 4.55 30.38 5.12
N ASN A 66 3.82 31.40 4.64
CA ASN A 66 2.53 31.22 3.98
C ASN A 66 2.66 30.36 2.71
N THR A 67 3.67 30.65 1.87
CA THR A 67 3.98 29.82 0.70
C THR A 67 4.26 28.39 1.10
N LYS A 68 5.10 28.16 2.11
CA LYS A 68 5.43 26.80 2.55
C LYS A 68 4.21 26.05 3.11
N SER A 69 3.35 26.73 3.86
CA SER A 69 2.09 26.17 4.36
C SER A 69 1.16 25.78 3.20
N ALA A 70 1.05 26.62 2.17
CA ALA A 70 0.28 26.32 0.97
C ALA A 70 0.87 25.15 0.16
N ASP A 71 2.20 25.09 0.03
CA ASP A 71 2.89 23.97 -0.62
C ASP A 71 2.55 22.64 0.05
N PHE A 72 2.49 22.61 1.39
CA PHE A 72 2.12 21.40 2.12
C PHE A 72 0.71 20.93 1.77
N GLY A 73 -0.27 21.85 1.70
CA GLY A 73 -1.63 21.53 1.27
C GLY A 73 -1.69 21.01 -0.16
N HIS A 74 -0.95 21.64 -1.08
CA HIS A 74 -0.86 21.20 -2.47
C HIS A 74 -0.26 19.79 -2.60
N TYR A 75 0.81 19.46 -1.85
CA TYR A 75 1.39 18.12 -1.88
C TYR A 75 0.46 17.07 -1.26
N SER A 76 -0.23 17.38 -0.16
CA SER A 76 -1.25 16.51 0.43
C SER A 76 -2.35 16.16 -0.58
N GLN A 77 -2.88 17.16 -1.29
CA GLN A 77 -3.86 16.96 -2.35
C GLN A 77 -3.32 16.05 -3.45
N ARG A 78 -2.11 16.29 -3.94
CA ARG A 78 -1.49 15.46 -4.99
C ARG A 78 -1.31 14.01 -4.56
N PHE A 79 -0.88 13.75 -3.33
CA PHE A 79 -0.76 12.38 -2.83
C PHE A 79 -2.13 11.67 -2.78
N THR A 80 -3.18 12.39 -2.38
CA THR A 80 -4.56 11.88 -2.38
C THR A 80 -5.05 11.55 -3.80
N GLU A 81 -4.81 12.45 -4.76
CA GLU A 81 -5.13 12.23 -6.18
C GLU A 81 -4.38 11.04 -6.78
N HIS A 82 -3.09 10.90 -6.44
CA HIS A 82 -2.28 9.77 -6.88
C HIS A 82 -2.77 8.45 -6.28
N ALA A 83 -3.13 8.41 -4.99
CA ALA A 83 -3.72 7.23 -4.36
C ALA A 83 -5.00 6.79 -5.08
N ALA A 84 -5.90 7.74 -5.36
CA ALA A 84 -7.14 7.47 -6.11
C ALA A 84 -6.85 6.95 -7.53
N THR A 85 -5.84 7.52 -8.20
CA THR A 85 -5.41 7.08 -9.54
C THR A 85 -4.94 5.63 -9.50
N TYR A 86 -4.05 5.26 -8.57
CA TYR A 86 -3.57 3.88 -8.42
C TYR A 86 -4.72 2.90 -8.16
N THR A 87 -5.62 3.22 -7.23
CA THR A 87 -6.79 2.37 -6.94
C THR A 87 -7.70 2.21 -8.16
N SER A 88 -7.91 3.28 -8.94
CA SER A 88 -8.74 3.22 -10.15
C SER A 88 -8.12 2.34 -11.24
N GLN A 89 -6.80 2.45 -11.43
CA GLN A 89 -6.05 1.65 -12.39
C GLN A 89 -6.01 0.18 -11.98
N ASP A 90 -5.87 -0.11 -10.68
CA ASP A 90 -5.93 -1.47 -10.14
C ASP A 90 -7.32 -2.10 -10.38
N HIS A 91 -8.41 -1.37 -10.10
CA HIS A 91 -9.77 -1.83 -10.38
C HIS A 91 -10.07 -2.00 -11.88
N GLU A 92 -9.50 -1.15 -12.74
CA GLU A 92 -9.62 -1.30 -14.19
C GLU A 92 -8.84 -2.53 -14.66
N ALA A 93 -7.59 -2.67 -14.23
CA ALA A 93 -6.74 -3.83 -14.52
C ALA A 93 -7.43 -5.12 -14.08
N ALA A 94 -7.96 -5.19 -12.86
CA ALA A 94 -8.69 -6.35 -12.34
C ALA A 94 -9.96 -6.69 -13.16
N ARG A 95 -10.65 -5.69 -13.72
CA ARG A 95 -11.82 -5.91 -14.59
C ARG A 95 -11.44 -6.41 -15.97
N THR A 96 -10.33 -5.92 -16.50
CA THR A 96 -9.78 -6.35 -17.81
C THR A 96 -8.89 -7.59 -17.69
N TYR A 97 -8.61 -8.04 -16.46
CA TYR A 97 -7.83 -9.23 -16.19
C TYR A 97 -8.68 -10.44 -16.56
N ASP A 98 -8.58 -10.80 -17.83
CA ASP A 98 -8.90 -12.15 -18.27
C ASP A 98 -7.81 -13.02 -17.66
N ALA A 99 -8.15 -13.75 -16.60
CA ALA A 99 -7.28 -14.84 -16.18
C ALA A 99 -7.05 -15.71 -17.43
N PRO A 100 -5.85 -16.27 -17.65
CA PRO A 100 -5.68 -17.31 -18.66
C PRO A 100 -6.44 -18.55 -18.18
N THR A 101 -7.77 -18.51 -18.22
CA THR A 101 -8.62 -19.68 -18.21
C THR A 101 -8.26 -20.53 -19.40
N ASP A 102 -7.67 -20.01 -20.47
CA ASP A 102 -7.17 -20.81 -21.60
C ASP A 102 -6.10 -21.85 -21.22
N MET A 103 -5.39 -21.72 -20.08
CA MET A 103 -4.52 -22.82 -19.58
C MET A 103 -5.23 -23.77 -18.60
N LEU A 104 -6.35 -23.35 -17.99
CA LEU A 104 -7.18 -24.19 -17.12
C LEU A 104 -8.30 -24.92 -17.89
N ASP A 105 -8.81 -24.33 -18.96
CA ASP A 105 -9.87 -24.82 -19.84
C ASP A 105 -9.31 -25.73 -20.93
N VAL A 106 -8.07 -25.56 -21.39
CA VAL A 106 -7.48 -26.52 -22.34
C VAL A 106 -7.28 -27.88 -21.67
N ASP A 107 -6.94 -27.94 -20.38
CA ASP A 107 -6.89 -29.23 -19.67
C ASP A 107 -8.30 -29.78 -19.34
N LEU A 108 -9.26 -28.93 -18.98
CA LEU A 108 -10.62 -29.34 -18.60
C LEU A 108 -11.54 -29.67 -19.81
N ALA A 109 -11.32 -29.03 -20.96
CA ALA A 109 -12.07 -29.28 -22.19
C ALA A 109 -11.50 -30.47 -22.98
N THR A 110 -10.20 -30.76 -22.85
CA THR A 110 -9.58 -31.93 -23.50
C THR A 110 -9.76 -33.21 -22.65
N HIS A 111 -9.80 -33.07 -21.33
CA HIS A 111 -10.11 -34.14 -20.40
C HIS A 111 -11.25 -33.67 -19.49
N GLY A 112 -12.49 -34.05 -19.84
CA GLY A 112 -13.66 -33.78 -18.99
C GLY A 112 -13.37 -34.15 -17.53
N PRO A 113 -14.02 -33.51 -16.54
CA PRO A 113 -13.62 -33.53 -15.14
C PRO A 113 -13.24 -34.95 -14.72
N ALA A 114 -11.94 -35.16 -14.48
CA ALA A 114 -11.44 -36.47 -14.13
C ALA A 114 -12.26 -36.96 -12.93
N PRO A 115 -12.86 -38.16 -13.00
CA PRO A 115 -13.67 -38.67 -11.90
C PRO A 115 -12.85 -38.63 -10.62
N LEU A 116 -13.50 -38.26 -9.51
CA LEU A 116 -12.84 -38.25 -8.20
C LEU A 116 -12.16 -39.62 -7.99
N PRO A 117 -10.89 -39.63 -7.56
CA PRO A 117 -10.16 -40.87 -7.38
C PRO A 117 -10.90 -41.74 -6.36
N THR A 118 -11.07 -43.02 -6.71
CA THR A 118 -11.73 -44.04 -5.88
C THR A 118 -10.72 -44.91 -5.14
N GLY A 119 -9.46 -44.86 -5.56
CA GLY A 119 -8.32 -45.57 -5.00
C GLY A 119 -7.37 -44.68 -4.18
N ARG A 120 -6.28 -45.27 -3.71
CA ARG A 120 -5.24 -44.55 -2.95
C ARG A 120 -4.38 -43.74 -3.90
N VAL A 121 -4.24 -42.44 -3.68
CA VAL A 121 -3.42 -41.55 -4.51
C VAL A 121 -2.09 -41.25 -3.82
N ILE A 122 -0.98 -41.36 -4.57
CA ILE A 122 0.36 -40.92 -4.17
C ILE A 122 0.86 -39.92 -5.21
N CYS A 123 1.22 -38.72 -4.78
CA CYS A 123 1.79 -37.69 -5.64
C CYS A 123 3.23 -37.37 -5.20
N SER A 124 4.08 -37.06 -6.18
CA SER A 124 5.45 -36.59 -5.97
C SER A 124 5.68 -35.29 -6.73
N GLU A 125 6.39 -34.35 -6.12
CA GLU A 125 6.74 -33.07 -6.73
C GLU A 125 7.65 -33.25 -7.96
N GLY A 126 7.39 -32.50 -9.03
CA GLY A 126 8.09 -32.57 -10.31
C GLY A 126 8.05 -31.23 -11.08
N LEU A 127 8.40 -31.25 -12.37
CA LEU A 127 8.55 -30.06 -13.25
C LEU A 127 7.27 -29.18 -13.30
N GLY A 128 7.15 -28.26 -12.34
CA GLY A 128 6.07 -27.27 -12.27
C GLY A 128 4.74 -27.79 -11.72
N GLY A 129 4.71 -28.98 -11.08
CA GLY A 129 3.49 -29.59 -10.53
C GLY A 129 3.74 -30.94 -9.85
N PHE A 130 2.69 -31.73 -9.63
CA PHE A 130 2.75 -33.04 -8.96
C PHE A 130 2.47 -34.19 -9.93
N ALA A 131 3.36 -35.17 -9.99
CA ALA A 131 3.12 -36.44 -10.67
C ALA A 131 2.39 -37.40 -9.73
N CYS A 132 1.13 -37.72 -10.05
CA CYS A 132 0.25 -38.51 -9.21
C CYS A 132 0.03 -39.92 -9.76
N SER A 133 -0.13 -40.89 -8.85
CA SER A 133 -0.41 -42.29 -9.13
C SER A 133 -1.58 -42.78 -8.25
N GLU A 134 -2.66 -43.28 -8.86
CA GLU A 134 -3.81 -43.87 -8.18
C GLU A 134 -3.71 -45.39 -8.23
N PHE A 135 -3.79 -46.02 -7.05
CA PHE A 135 -3.84 -47.46 -6.88
C PHE A 135 -5.29 -47.89 -6.69
N LEU A 136 -5.86 -48.51 -7.72
CA LEU A 136 -7.23 -49.03 -7.67
C LEU A 136 -7.29 -50.41 -6.98
N PRO A 137 -8.44 -50.78 -6.39
CA PRO A 137 -8.62 -52.06 -5.68
C PRO A 137 -8.35 -53.31 -6.53
N GLY A 138 -8.36 -53.19 -7.87
CA GLY A 138 -8.05 -54.26 -8.82
C GLY A 138 -6.57 -54.41 -9.20
N GLY A 139 -5.65 -53.66 -8.57
CA GLY A 139 -4.22 -53.70 -8.88
C GLY A 139 -3.81 -52.88 -10.11
N MET A 140 -4.73 -52.13 -10.71
CA MET A 140 -4.44 -51.18 -11.77
C MET A 140 -3.89 -49.87 -11.18
N ILE A 141 -2.90 -49.29 -11.85
CA ILE A 141 -2.28 -48.03 -11.47
C ILE A 141 -2.51 -47.01 -12.59
N PHE A 142 -3.09 -45.87 -12.25
CA PHE A 142 -3.28 -44.74 -13.16
C PHE A 142 -2.32 -43.62 -12.81
N HIS A 143 -1.68 -43.03 -13.83
CA HIS A 143 -0.74 -41.92 -13.66
C HIS A 143 -1.26 -40.66 -14.34
N TRP A 144 -1.19 -39.51 -13.67
CA TRP A 144 -1.55 -38.20 -14.24
C TRP A 144 -0.72 -37.09 -13.59
N LEU A 145 -0.73 -35.91 -14.21
CA LEU A 145 -0.14 -34.70 -13.66
C LEU A 145 -1.22 -33.86 -12.98
N SER A 146 -0.95 -33.36 -11.79
CA SER A 146 -1.86 -32.52 -11.01
C SER A 146 -1.17 -31.19 -10.68
N PRO A 147 -1.87 -30.05 -10.82
CA PRO A 147 -1.33 -28.75 -10.41
C PRO A 147 -1.30 -28.58 -8.88
N VAL A 148 -1.98 -29.44 -8.13
CA VAL A 148 -2.05 -29.42 -6.66
C VAL A 148 -1.76 -30.80 -6.08
N ASP A 149 -1.23 -30.86 -4.85
CA ASP A 149 -1.05 -32.13 -4.15
C ASP A 149 -2.42 -32.71 -3.76
N LEU A 150 -2.74 -33.88 -4.28
CA LEU A 150 -3.97 -34.62 -4.01
C LEU A 150 -3.73 -35.80 -3.05
N THR A 151 -2.55 -35.92 -2.45
CA THR A 151 -2.32 -36.89 -1.38
C THR A 151 -3.20 -36.53 -0.18
N GLY A 152 -4.10 -37.46 0.19
CA GLY A 152 -5.02 -37.29 1.31
C GLY A 152 -4.36 -37.33 2.70
N GLN A 153 -3.17 -36.76 2.87
CA GLN A 153 -2.51 -36.54 4.15
C GLN A 153 -2.04 -35.08 4.27
N TRP A 154 -2.89 -34.23 4.85
CA TRP A 154 -2.42 -33.10 5.66
C TRP A 154 -1.93 -33.69 7.00
N PRO A 155 -0.82 -33.21 7.61
CA PRO A 155 -0.66 -31.78 7.91
C PRO A 155 0.79 -31.23 7.86
N ASP A 156 0.84 -29.91 8.07
CA ASP A 156 1.94 -29.08 8.62
C ASP A 156 2.87 -28.33 7.65
N PHE A 157 2.65 -27.01 7.66
CA PHE A 157 3.61 -25.94 7.34
C PHE A 157 4.99 -26.18 7.97
N PRO A 158 6.04 -25.71 7.28
CA PRO A 158 7.03 -24.82 7.87
C PRO A 158 6.94 -23.40 7.29
#